data_AF-A0A1J4W0I7-F1
#
_entry.id   AF-A0A1J4W0I7-F1
#
_cell.length_a   1.000
_cell.length_b   1.000
_cell.length_c   1.000
_cell.angle_alpha   90.00
_cell.angle_beta   90.00
_cell.angle_gamma   90.00
#
_symmetry.space_group_name_H-M   'P 1'
#
loop_
_entity.id
_entity.type
_entity.pdbx_description
1 polymer ?
#
loop_
_entity_poly.entity_id
_entity_poly.type
_entity_poly.pdbx_seq_one_letter_code
_entity_poly.pdbx_strand_id
1 'polypeptide(L)'
;MIKFECRKCGFCCKKFGKGKGLPLWEWEVEKIKNAASEKNISVNIKPISAFFDKKSKIAFCMGYAMFNEPCPFLENNSCSIYLIMPIVCRVFPLAKTPFFSKDKEVNLDKFAHCQNFDHRLFIDNYTQYGNIKKMSPKETKKDYREAYGECYDYCFQNDMIGDYLQRIINDLIEKGRIKLRKINELDYEKYKIYSFSEFLEKIGINMRDIFDLFGNHKKLNLFIEDLKKGK
;
A
#
# COMPACT_ATOMS: atom_id res chain seq x y z
N MET A 1 13.83 -7.40 23.14
CA MET A 1 13.25 -6.72 21.97
C MET A 1 11.76 -7.00 21.96
N ILE A 2 10.92 -5.98 21.78
CA ILE A 2 9.45 -6.15 21.78
C ILE A 2 9.05 -6.68 20.39
N LYS A 3 8.37 -7.83 20.35
CA LYS A 3 7.86 -8.44 19.12
C LYS A 3 6.36 -8.19 19.00
N PHE A 4 5.91 -7.81 17.81
CA PHE A 4 4.51 -7.68 17.45
C PHE A 4 3.88 -9.05 17.24
N GLU A 5 2.73 -9.26 17.89
CA GLU A 5 1.87 -10.42 17.65
C GLU A 5 0.41 -9.97 17.51
N CYS A 6 -0.18 -10.23 16.34
CA CYS A 6 -1.57 -9.90 16.08
C CYS A 6 -2.50 -10.83 16.89
N ARG A 7 -3.21 -10.27 17.87
CA ARG A 7 -4.21 -11.01 18.68
C ARG A 7 -5.55 -11.26 17.99
N LYS A 8 -5.69 -10.93 16.69
CA LYS A 8 -6.94 -11.05 15.91
C LYS A 8 -8.17 -10.47 16.63
N CYS A 9 -7.99 -9.37 17.35
CA CYS A 9 -9.03 -8.76 18.20
C CYS A 9 -9.99 -7.82 17.45
N GLY A 10 -9.78 -7.61 16.15
CA GLY A 10 -10.61 -6.73 15.31
C GLY A 10 -10.46 -5.24 15.58
N PHE A 11 -9.59 -4.81 16.49
CA PHE A 11 -9.46 -3.39 16.86
C PHE A 11 -9.12 -2.49 15.65
N CYS A 12 -8.16 -2.90 14.82
CA CYS A 12 -7.81 -2.19 13.58
C CYS A 12 -8.95 -2.15 12.55
N CYS A 13 -9.91 -3.07 12.64
CA CYS A 13 -11.08 -3.11 11.77
C CYS A 13 -12.22 -2.22 12.28
N LYS A 14 -12.29 -1.95 13.59
CA LYS A 14 -13.35 -1.13 14.20
C LYS A 14 -13.17 0.36 13.94
N LYS A 15 -11.93 0.83 13.88
CA LYS A 15 -11.58 2.23 13.68
C LYS A 15 -10.39 2.32 12.74
N PHE A 16 -10.62 2.76 11.51
CA PHE A 16 -9.56 3.00 10.54
C PHE A 16 -9.87 4.21 9.67
N GLY A 17 -8.83 4.93 9.27
CA GLY A 17 -8.94 5.97 8.27
C GLY A 17 -9.46 7.34 8.72
N LYS A 18 -10.22 7.51 9.80
CA LYS A 18 -10.75 8.84 10.22
C LYS A 18 -11.24 9.68 9.03
N GLY A 19 -12.02 9.08 8.12
CA GLY A 19 -12.51 9.72 6.89
C GLY A 19 -11.60 9.62 5.66
N LYS A 20 -10.40 9.04 5.75
CA LYS A 20 -9.48 8.78 4.62
C LYS A 20 -9.67 7.40 3.96
N GLY A 21 -10.50 6.54 4.56
CA GLY A 21 -10.72 5.17 4.11
C GLY A 21 -9.51 4.24 4.32
N LEU A 22 -9.69 2.96 3.98
CA LEU A 22 -8.65 1.92 3.94
C LEU A 22 -7.99 1.93 2.56
N PRO A 23 -6.72 2.31 2.41
CA PRO A 23 -6.04 2.35 1.12
C PRO A 23 -6.02 0.97 0.44
N LEU A 24 -6.26 0.95 -0.86
CA LEU A 24 -6.26 -0.24 -1.69
C LEU A 24 -5.49 0.03 -2.99
N TRP A 25 -4.73 -0.96 -3.43
CA TRP A 25 -4.21 -1.00 -4.79
C TRP A 25 -5.29 -1.43 -5.78
N GLU A 26 -5.14 -1.09 -7.05
CA GLU A 26 -6.13 -1.41 -8.09
C GLU A 26 -6.45 -2.91 -8.19
N TRP A 27 -5.44 -3.79 -8.06
CA TRP A 27 -5.63 -5.25 -8.10
C TRP A 27 -6.28 -5.82 -6.82
N GLU A 28 -6.38 -5.02 -5.76
CA GLU A 28 -7.08 -5.40 -4.53
C GLU A 28 -8.56 -5.02 -4.60
N VAL A 29 -8.90 -3.95 -5.34
CA VAL A 29 -10.28 -3.49 -5.48
C VAL A 29 -11.20 -4.61 -5.96
N GLU A 30 -10.83 -5.31 -7.03
CA GLU A 30 -11.66 -6.40 -7.57
C GLU A 30 -11.73 -7.60 -6.64
N LYS A 31 -10.63 -7.94 -5.94
CA LYS A 31 -10.63 -9.01 -4.93
C LYS A 31 -11.60 -8.71 -3.79
N ILE A 32 -11.60 -7.46 -3.32
CA ILE A 32 -12.48 -7.02 -2.24
C ILE A 32 -13.94 -6.96 -2.69
N LYS A 33 -14.22 -6.46 -3.90
CA LYS A 33 -15.58 -6.48 -4.46
C LYS A 33 -16.11 -7.89 -4.63
N ASN A 34 -15.31 -8.83 -5.13
CA ASN A 34 -15.71 -10.23 -5.29
C ASN A 34 -16.02 -10.87 -3.93
N ALA A 35 -15.12 -10.71 -2.96
CA ALA A 35 -15.34 -11.21 -1.59
C ALA A 35 -16.56 -10.58 -0.92
N ALA A 36 -16.85 -9.31 -1.19
CA ALA A 36 -18.04 -8.63 -0.70
C ALA A 36 -19.30 -9.21 -1.34
N SER A 37 -19.29 -9.40 -2.67
CA SER A 37 -20.40 -9.99 -3.43
C SER A 37 -20.74 -11.40 -2.94
N GLU A 38 -19.75 -12.28 -2.79
CA GLU A 38 -19.91 -13.64 -2.26
C GLU A 38 -20.55 -13.69 -0.87
N LYS A 39 -20.36 -12.63 -0.07
CA LYS A 39 -20.87 -12.50 1.29
C LYS A 39 -22.12 -11.62 1.40
N ASN A 40 -22.66 -11.12 0.29
CA ASN A 40 -23.75 -10.12 0.28
C ASN A 40 -23.44 -8.87 1.13
N ILE A 41 -22.18 -8.43 1.11
CA ILE A 41 -21.68 -7.25 1.82
C ILE A 41 -21.62 -6.06 0.85
N SER A 42 -22.08 -4.89 1.29
CA SER A 42 -21.91 -3.64 0.54
C SER A 42 -20.57 -2.96 0.87
N VAL A 43 -19.78 -2.68 -0.16
CA VAL A 43 -18.49 -1.96 -0.03
C VAL A 43 -18.53 -0.62 -0.78
N ASN A 44 -18.02 0.42 -0.14
CA ASN A 44 -17.88 1.77 -0.67
C ASN A 44 -16.41 2.02 -1.01
N ILE A 45 -16.01 1.68 -2.23
CA ILE A 45 -14.64 1.87 -2.74
C ILE A 45 -14.62 3.03 -3.72
N LYS A 46 -13.72 3.99 -3.51
CA LYS A 46 -13.56 5.17 -4.37
C LYS A 46 -12.09 5.43 -4.71
N PRO A 47 -11.79 6.07 -5.86
CA PRO A 47 -10.47 6.66 -6.11
C PRO A 47 -10.07 7.62 -4.97
N ILE A 48 -8.77 7.71 -4.65
CA ILE A 48 -8.21 8.71 -3.70
C ILE A 48 -6.97 9.43 -4.24
N SER A 49 -6.46 9.02 -5.40
CA SER A 49 -5.26 9.61 -6.00
C SER A 49 -5.39 9.66 -7.52
N ALA A 50 -6.26 10.54 -8.03
CA ALA A 50 -6.53 10.68 -9.45
C ALA A 50 -5.74 11.80 -10.14
N PHE A 51 -5.32 11.54 -11.37
CA PHE A 51 -4.55 12.41 -12.24
C PHE A 51 -5.20 12.51 -13.62
N PHE A 52 -5.07 13.67 -14.24
CA PHE A 52 -5.44 13.90 -15.62
C PHE A 52 -4.18 14.10 -16.46
N ASP A 53 -3.95 13.25 -17.45
CA ASP A 53 -2.90 13.45 -18.42
C ASP A 53 -3.36 14.45 -19.50
N LYS A 54 -2.71 15.62 -19.54
CA LYS A 54 -3.02 16.69 -20.48
C LYS A 54 -2.71 16.30 -21.94
N LYS A 55 -1.86 15.31 -22.19
CA LYS A 55 -1.51 14.85 -23.54
C LYS A 55 -2.57 13.91 -24.10
N SER A 56 -2.80 12.77 -23.45
CA SER A 56 -3.79 11.78 -23.89
C SER A 56 -5.25 12.19 -23.60
N LYS A 57 -5.47 13.20 -22.75
CA LYS A 57 -6.80 13.58 -22.23
C LYS A 57 -7.48 12.49 -21.40
N ILE A 58 -6.71 11.60 -20.81
CA ILE A 58 -7.20 10.49 -19.99
C ILE A 58 -7.05 10.83 -18.51
N ALA A 59 -8.10 10.58 -17.73
CA ALA A 59 -8.02 10.58 -16.27
C ALA A 59 -7.77 9.17 -15.75
N PHE A 60 -6.89 9.02 -14.78
CA PHE A 60 -6.59 7.73 -14.16
C PHE A 60 -6.32 7.87 -12.68
N CYS A 61 -6.34 6.75 -11.95
CA CYS A 61 -6.09 6.71 -10.52
C CYS A 61 -4.94 5.79 -10.14
N MET A 62 -4.09 6.26 -9.21
CA MET A 62 -2.97 5.51 -8.65
C MET A 62 -3.34 4.72 -7.39
N GLY A 63 -4.49 4.98 -6.78
CA GLY A 63 -4.87 4.34 -5.52
C GLY A 63 -6.32 4.57 -5.14
N TYR A 64 -6.91 3.55 -4.53
CA TYR A 64 -8.31 3.55 -4.09
C TYR A 64 -8.38 3.52 -2.57
N ALA A 65 -9.56 3.74 -2.01
CA ALA A 65 -9.82 3.42 -0.62
C ALA A 65 -11.23 2.90 -0.40
N MET A 66 -11.38 2.03 0.60
CA MET A 66 -12.67 1.57 1.12
C MET A 66 -13.10 2.44 2.31
N PHE A 67 -14.29 3.03 2.24
CA PHE A 67 -14.77 4.02 3.21
C PHE A 67 -15.83 3.47 4.19
N ASN A 68 -15.98 2.15 4.27
CA ASN A 68 -16.84 1.51 5.26
C ASN A 68 -16.15 1.50 6.63
N GLU A 69 -16.57 2.33 7.58
CA GLU A 69 -16.07 2.30 8.96
C GLU A 69 -17.26 2.06 9.92
N PRO A 70 -17.28 0.96 10.70
CA PRO A 70 -16.27 -0.10 10.81
C PRO A 70 -16.14 -0.97 9.54
N CYS A 71 -15.08 -1.78 9.50
CA CYS A 71 -14.79 -2.68 8.37
C CYS A 71 -15.97 -3.62 8.16
N PRO A 72 -16.48 -3.75 6.93
CA PRO A 72 -17.68 -4.53 6.69
C PRO A 72 -17.39 -6.04 6.72
N PHE A 73 -16.11 -6.44 6.69
CA PHE A 73 -15.66 -7.82 6.85
C PHE A 73 -15.35 -8.19 8.32
N LEU A 74 -15.68 -7.33 9.28
CA LEU A 74 -15.50 -7.63 10.70
C LEU A 74 -16.67 -8.47 11.22
N GLU A 75 -16.42 -9.75 11.48
CA GLU A 75 -17.41 -10.71 12.01
C GLU A 75 -16.88 -11.31 13.32
N ASN A 76 -17.63 -11.17 14.42
CA ASN A 76 -17.25 -11.71 15.75
C ASN A 76 -15.82 -11.33 16.20
N ASN A 77 -15.40 -10.07 15.98
CA ASN A 77 -14.06 -9.54 16.20
C ASN A 77 -12.94 -10.12 15.31
N SER A 78 -13.28 -10.94 14.31
CA SER A 78 -12.34 -11.50 13.33
C SER A 78 -12.60 -10.94 11.94
N CYS A 79 -11.57 -10.93 11.10
CA CYS A 79 -11.69 -10.55 9.69
C CYS A 79 -12.16 -11.76 8.88
N SER A 80 -13.35 -11.68 8.26
CA SER A 80 -13.93 -12.78 7.50
C SER A 80 -13.28 -13.03 6.14
N ILE A 81 -12.38 -12.12 5.72
CA ILE A 81 -11.54 -12.24 4.53
C ILE A 81 -10.04 -12.34 4.88
N TYR A 82 -9.70 -12.87 6.06
CA TYR A 82 -8.32 -12.91 6.59
C TYR A 82 -7.28 -13.41 5.56
N LEU A 83 -7.62 -14.46 4.79
CA LEU A 83 -6.70 -15.05 3.81
C LEU A 83 -6.39 -14.15 2.62
N ILE A 84 -7.29 -13.23 2.27
CA ILE A 84 -7.19 -12.31 1.12
C ILE A 84 -7.18 -10.84 1.53
N MET A 85 -6.82 -10.55 2.78
CA MET A 85 -6.76 -9.17 3.29
C MET A 85 -5.91 -8.27 2.39
N PRO A 86 -6.31 -6.99 2.26
CA PRO A 86 -5.48 -5.99 1.61
C PRO A 86 -4.08 -5.89 2.24
N ILE A 87 -3.09 -5.54 1.44
CA ILE A 87 -1.70 -5.31 1.85
C ILE A 87 -1.67 -4.34 3.02
N VAL A 88 -2.44 -3.23 2.97
CA VAL A 88 -2.47 -2.26 4.08
C VAL A 88 -2.91 -2.86 5.42
N CYS A 89 -3.72 -3.93 5.42
CA CYS A 89 -4.08 -4.66 6.63
C CYS A 89 -2.98 -5.62 7.09
N ARG A 90 -2.19 -6.16 6.16
CA ARG A 90 -1.08 -7.09 6.43
C ARG A 90 0.17 -6.38 6.94
N VAL A 91 0.39 -5.14 6.52
CA VAL A 91 1.53 -4.33 6.99
C VAL A 91 1.32 -3.85 8.43
N PHE A 92 0.08 -3.74 8.90
CA PHE A 92 -0.24 -3.26 10.25
C PHE A 92 0.49 -4.07 11.35
N PRO A 93 1.13 -3.40 12.33
CA PRO A 93 1.09 -1.97 12.64
C PRO A 93 2.19 -1.14 11.97
N LEU A 94 2.96 -1.71 11.04
CA LEU A 94 4.03 -1.03 10.33
C LEU A 94 3.48 -0.38 9.04
N ALA A 95 3.52 0.95 8.95
CA ALA A 95 3.02 1.65 7.76
C ALA A 95 4.06 1.79 6.64
N LYS A 96 5.35 1.90 7.01
CA LYS A 96 6.46 2.15 6.09
C LYS A 96 7.76 1.57 6.65
N THR A 97 8.64 1.11 5.78
CA THR A 97 9.99 0.68 6.16
C THR A 97 10.95 1.87 6.21
N PRO A 98 12.03 1.79 7.02
CA PRO A 98 12.99 2.89 7.17
C PRO A 98 13.79 3.20 5.89
N PHE A 99 13.71 2.37 4.85
CA PHE A 99 14.45 2.55 3.60
C PHE A 99 13.79 3.56 2.65
N PHE A 100 12.47 3.73 2.74
CA PHE A 100 11.69 4.55 1.82
C PHE A 100 11.10 5.80 2.47
N SER A 101 11.24 5.96 3.79
CA SER A 101 10.88 7.17 4.50
C SER A 101 11.93 8.26 4.24
N LYS A 102 11.67 9.14 3.26
CA LYS A 102 12.44 10.38 3.09
C LYS A 102 12.24 11.34 4.28
N ASP A 103 11.12 11.18 4.98
CA ASP A 103 10.80 11.91 6.20
C ASP A 103 11.49 11.23 7.39
N LYS A 104 12.29 12.00 8.13
CA LYS A 104 12.93 11.56 9.38
C LYS A 104 11.92 11.29 10.49
N GLU A 105 10.70 11.81 10.35
CA GLU A 105 9.58 11.48 11.20
C GLU A 105 8.72 10.45 10.48
N VAL A 106 8.79 9.20 10.95
CA VAL A 106 7.75 8.23 10.62
C VAL A 106 6.45 8.84 11.13
N ASN A 107 5.63 9.39 10.23
CA ASN A 107 4.36 9.97 10.61
C ASN A 107 3.43 8.80 10.99
N LEU A 108 3.50 8.38 12.25
CA LEU A 108 2.78 7.25 12.86
C LEU A 108 1.27 7.46 12.95
N ASP A 109 0.73 8.36 12.14
CA ASP A 109 -0.62 8.84 12.28
C ASP A 109 -1.62 7.71 12.00
N LYS A 110 -2.33 7.34 13.08
CA LYS A 110 -3.66 6.71 13.20
C LYS A 110 -3.86 5.32 12.59
N PHE A 111 -3.20 4.99 11.47
CA PHE A 111 -3.30 3.68 10.82
C PHE A 111 -2.35 2.63 11.43
N ALA A 112 -1.45 3.03 12.33
CA ALA A 112 -0.41 2.17 12.93
C ALA A 112 -0.62 1.88 14.43
N HIS A 113 -1.72 2.35 15.03
CA HIS A 113 -1.91 2.20 16.47
C HIS A 113 -2.51 0.84 16.83
N CYS A 114 -1.67 -0.08 17.31
CA CYS A 114 -2.10 -1.32 17.92
C CYS A 114 -2.07 -1.20 19.44
N GLN A 115 -3.20 -1.46 20.12
CA GLN A 115 -3.23 -1.50 21.59
C GLN A 115 -2.32 -2.59 22.20
N ASN A 116 -1.90 -3.57 21.39
CA ASN A 116 -1.03 -4.67 21.83
C ASN A 116 0.43 -4.48 21.40
N PHE A 117 0.78 -3.35 20.75
CA PHE A 117 2.15 -3.09 20.32
C PHE A 117 2.41 -1.59 20.22
N ASP A 118 3.32 -1.13 21.08
CA ASP A 118 3.74 0.26 21.09
C ASP A 118 4.86 0.48 20.08
N HIS A 119 4.47 0.92 18.89
CA HIS A 119 5.40 1.28 17.82
C HIS A 119 6.37 2.40 18.25
N ARG A 120 5.91 3.38 19.06
CA ARG A 120 6.80 4.46 19.53
C ARG A 120 7.87 3.88 20.42
N LEU A 121 7.50 3.05 21.39
CA LEU A 121 8.48 2.38 22.25
C LEU A 121 9.46 1.53 21.44
N PHE A 122 9.01 0.86 20.37
CA PHE A 122 9.93 0.17 19.46
C PHE A 122 10.91 1.16 18.79
N ILE A 123 10.41 2.25 18.20
CA ILE A 123 11.24 3.25 17.54
C ILE A 123 12.19 3.94 18.54
N ASP A 124 11.75 4.31 19.73
CA ASP A 124 12.58 4.93 20.77
C ASP A 124 13.71 4.00 21.22
N ASN A 125 13.43 2.69 21.36
CA ASN A 125 14.46 1.68 21.62
C ASN A 125 15.41 1.48 20.42
N TYR A 126 14.88 1.62 19.20
CA TYR A 126 15.65 1.51 17.96
C TYR A 126 16.53 2.75 17.70
N THR A 127 16.09 3.92 18.16
CA THR A 127 16.68 5.25 17.94
C THR A 127 17.39 5.82 19.17
N GLN A 128 17.59 5.01 20.22
CA GLN A 128 18.18 5.43 21.49
C GLN A 128 19.25 6.52 21.28
N TYR A 129 18.95 7.73 21.76
CA TYR A 129 19.79 8.94 21.75
C TYR A 129 19.78 9.82 20.48
N GLY A 130 18.68 9.88 19.71
CA GLY A 130 18.52 10.90 18.65
C GLY A 130 19.48 10.75 17.47
N ASN A 131 20.30 9.71 17.50
CA ASN A 131 21.07 9.21 16.39
C ASN A 131 20.38 7.92 15.98
N ILE A 132 19.80 7.89 14.76
CA ILE A 132 19.53 6.61 14.11
C ILE A 132 20.84 5.84 14.22
N LYS A 133 20.82 4.75 14.98
CA LYS A 133 21.94 3.81 15.08
C LYS A 133 22.48 3.70 13.66
N LYS A 134 23.78 3.95 13.42
CA LYS A 134 24.41 3.78 12.09
C LYS A 134 24.45 2.28 11.74
N MET A 135 23.28 1.66 11.73
CA MET A 135 23.06 0.29 11.36
C MET A 135 23.12 0.23 9.86
N SER A 136 23.82 -0.79 9.38
CA SER A 136 23.75 -1.15 7.99
C SER A 136 22.30 -1.45 7.59
N PRO A 137 21.96 -1.34 6.30
CA PRO A 137 20.66 -1.78 5.80
C PRO A 137 20.33 -3.24 6.17
N LYS A 138 21.34 -4.10 6.27
CA LYS A 138 21.19 -5.51 6.64
C LYS A 138 20.74 -5.68 8.09
N GLU A 139 21.37 -4.96 9.02
CA GLU A 139 20.99 -4.98 10.43
C GLU A 139 19.60 -4.38 10.62
N THR A 140 19.30 -3.29 9.92
CA THR A 140 17.97 -2.67 9.99
C THR A 140 16.87 -3.59 9.52
N LYS A 141 17.08 -4.29 8.41
CA LYS A 141 16.14 -5.32 7.93
C LYS A 141 15.96 -6.44 8.96
N LYS A 142 17.04 -6.92 9.57
CA LYS A 142 16.99 -8.00 10.56
C LYS A 142 16.14 -7.60 11.77
N ASP A 143 16.44 -6.46 12.39
CA ASP A 143 15.76 -6.01 13.61
C ASP A 143 14.27 -5.71 13.37
N TYR A 144 13.92 -5.07 12.25
CA TYR A 144 12.51 -4.86 11.90
C TYR A 144 11.79 -6.19 11.63
N ARG A 145 12.43 -7.16 10.97
CA ARG A 145 11.81 -8.47 10.75
C ARG A 145 11.65 -9.26 12.06
N GLU A 146 12.60 -9.15 12.98
CA GLU A 146 12.48 -9.75 14.32
C GLU A 146 11.33 -9.12 15.12
N ALA A 147 11.14 -7.81 15.01
CA ALA A 147 10.09 -7.10 15.71
C ALA A 147 8.70 -7.26 15.09
N TYR A 148 8.56 -7.20 13.77
CA TYR A 148 7.26 -7.17 13.08
C TYR A 148 6.88 -8.49 12.40
N GLY A 149 7.81 -9.45 12.28
CA GLY A 149 7.57 -10.70 11.56
C GLY A 149 7.18 -10.45 10.09
N GLU A 150 6.17 -11.18 9.60
CA GLU A 150 5.68 -11.07 8.22
C GLU A 150 5.15 -9.68 7.87
N CYS A 151 4.68 -8.90 8.85
CA CYS A 151 4.21 -7.52 8.60
C CYS A 151 5.32 -6.65 8.00
N TYR A 152 6.57 -6.89 8.38
CA TYR A 152 7.73 -6.23 7.77
C TYR A 152 7.89 -6.61 6.29
N ASP A 153 7.75 -7.90 5.97
CA ASP A 153 7.93 -8.38 4.60
C ASP A 153 6.85 -7.77 3.68
N TYR A 154 5.58 -7.74 4.13
CA TYR A 154 4.51 -7.05 3.41
C TYR A 154 4.75 -5.55 3.30
N CYS A 155 5.30 -4.91 4.35
CA CYS A 155 5.55 -3.47 4.33
C CYS A 155 6.65 -3.12 3.32
N PHE A 156 7.72 -3.91 3.29
CA PHE A 156 8.79 -3.75 2.33
C PHE A 156 8.28 -3.94 0.89
N GLN A 157 7.43 -4.94 0.67
CA GLN A 157 6.78 -5.15 -0.63
C GLN A 157 5.89 -3.96 -1.02
N ASN A 158 5.09 -3.44 -0.09
CA ASN A 158 4.24 -2.27 -0.33
C ASN A 158 5.06 -1.03 -0.70
N ASP A 159 6.17 -0.79 -0.02
CA ASP A 159 7.09 0.31 -0.33
C ASP A 159 7.74 0.16 -1.70
N MET A 160 8.20 -1.06 -2.03
CA MET A 160 8.77 -1.39 -3.33
C MET A 160 7.78 -1.14 -4.47
N ILE A 161 6.52 -1.53 -4.28
CA ILE A 161 5.43 -1.27 -5.24
C ILE A 161 5.24 0.24 -5.43
N GLY A 162 5.14 1.00 -4.34
CA GLY A 162 4.99 2.45 -4.40
C GLY A 162 6.15 3.15 -5.11
N ASP A 163 7.39 2.79 -4.78
CA ASP A 163 8.60 3.32 -5.42
C ASP A 163 8.64 2.96 -6.92
N TYR A 164 8.31 1.72 -7.26
CA TYR A 164 8.26 1.26 -8.65
C TYR A 164 7.24 2.05 -9.49
N LEU A 165 6.01 2.18 -9.00
CA LEU A 165 4.96 2.96 -9.67
C LEU A 165 5.38 4.43 -9.84
N GLN A 166 6.01 5.03 -8.83
CA GLN A 166 6.49 6.41 -8.92
C GLN A 166 7.59 6.57 -9.97
N ARG A 167 8.51 5.60 -10.10
CA ARG A 167 9.56 5.62 -11.12
C ARG A 167 8.98 5.53 -12.53
N ILE A 168 7.97 4.70 -12.75
CA ILE A 168 7.28 4.61 -14.04
C ILE A 168 6.69 5.97 -14.41
N ILE A 169 5.96 6.60 -13.49
CA ILE A 169 5.38 7.92 -13.72
C ILE A 169 6.46 8.95 -14.05
N ASN A 170 7.56 8.97 -13.30
CA ASN A 170 8.66 9.91 -13.53
C ASN A 170 9.32 9.70 -14.90
N ASP A 171 9.63 8.46 -15.27
CA ASP A 171 10.21 8.11 -16.58
C ASP A 171 9.29 8.57 -17.74
N LEU A 172 7.98 8.36 -17.60
CA LEU A 172 7.01 8.81 -18.60
C LEU A 172 6.91 10.34 -18.68
N ILE A 173 7.08 11.05 -17.57
CA ILE A 173 7.12 12.52 -17.56
C ILE A 173 8.42 13.01 -18.21
N GLU A 174 9.57 12.45 -17.84
CA GLU A 174 10.90 12.82 -18.33
C GLU A 174 11.05 12.59 -19.84
N LYS A 175 10.54 11.45 -20.33
CA LYS A 175 10.47 11.15 -21.78
C LYS A 175 9.39 11.96 -22.51
N GLY A 176 8.66 12.82 -21.80
CA GLY A 176 7.57 13.60 -22.34
C GLY A 176 6.43 12.74 -22.91
N ARG A 177 6.22 11.52 -22.42
CA ARG A 177 5.09 10.66 -22.83
C ARG A 177 3.79 11.13 -22.21
N ILE A 178 3.83 11.64 -20.98
CA ILE A 178 2.66 12.11 -20.23
C ILE A 178 2.90 13.52 -19.66
N LYS A 179 1.82 14.24 -19.32
CA LYS A 179 1.85 15.52 -18.61
C LYS A 179 0.70 15.59 -17.60
N LEU A 180 1.01 15.28 -16.34
CA LEU A 180 -0.01 15.09 -15.31
C LEU A 180 -0.49 16.39 -14.66
N ARG A 181 -1.77 16.41 -14.28
CA ARG A 181 -2.39 17.36 -13.34
C ARG A 181 -3.19 16.56 -12.32
N LYS A 182 -2.99 16.80 -11.03
CA LYS A 182 -3.81 16.19 -9.98
C LYS A 182 -5.28 16.66 -10.11
N ILE A 183 -6.22 15.73 -10.00
CA ILE A 183 -7.66 16.03 -9.99
C ILE A 183 -8.07 16.25 -8.52
N ASN A 184 -8.87 17.28 -8.25
CA ASN A 184 -9.46 17.48 -6.92
C ASN A 184 -10.51 16.38 -6.67
N GLU A 185 -10.61 15.86 -5.45
CA GLU A 185 -11.60 14.82 -5.10
C GLU A 185 -13.04 15.25 -5.43
N LEU A 186 -13.36 16.53 -5.25
CA LEU A 186 -14.67 17.11 -5.58
C LEU A 186 -14.97 17.09 -7.09
N ASP A 187 -13.96 16.87 -7.93
CA ASP A 187 -14.10 16.84 -9.38
C ASP A 187 -14.10 15.42 -9.95
N TYR A 188 -14.00 14.36 -9.14
CA TYR A 188 -13.82 12.99 -9.66
C TYR A 188 -14.97 12.53 -10.55
N GLU A 189 -16.21 12.89 -10.21
CA GLU A 189 -17.41 12.62 -11.01
C GLU A 189 -17.42 13.28 -12.40
N LYS A 190 -16.59 14.30 -12.63
CA LYS A 190 -16.48 14.99 -13.92
C LYS A 190 -15.61 14.24 -14.92
N TYR A 191 -14.95 13.15 -14.50
CA TYR A 191 -14.04 12.38 -15.33
C TYR A 191 -14.41 10.91 -15.33
N LYS A 192 -14.25 10.25 -16.49
CA LYS A 192 -14.11 8.80 -16.54
C LYS A 192 -12.70 8.45 -16.09
N ILE A 193 -12.55 8.04 -14.83
CA ILE A 193 -11.27 7.67 -14.22
C ILE A 193 -10.98 6.19 -14.48
N TYR A 194 -9.86 5.92 -15.16
CA TYR A 194 -9.34 4.57 -15.38
C TYR A 194 -8.41 4.13 -14.24
N SER A 195 -8.21 2.83 -14.10
CA SER A 195 -7.09 2.29 -13.33
C SER A 195 -5.74 2.67 -13.97
N PHE A 196 -4.65 2.53 -13.22
CA PHE A 196 -3.33 2.87 -13.74
C PHE A 196 -2.91 1.92 -14.86
N SER A 197 -3.18 0.62 -14.72
CA SER A 197 -2.94 -0.36 -15.79
C SER A 197 -3.73 -0.05 -17.06
N GLU A 198 -5.03 0.22 -16.96
CA GLU A 198 -5.85 0.62 -18.12
C GLU A 198 -5.35 1.92 -18.76
N PHE A 199 -4.86 2.86 -17.97
CA PHE A 199 -4.25 4.09 -18.49
C PHE A 199 -3.01 3.80 -19.32
N LEU A 200 -2.10 2.98 -18.81
CA LEU A 200 -0.87 2.58 -19.50
C LEU A 200 -1.19 1.91 -20.84
N GLU A 201 -2.14 0.98 -20.85
CA GLU A 201 -2.58 0.32 -22.08
C GLU A 201 -3.13 1.32 -23.10
N LYS A 202 -3.92 2.31 -22.66
CA LYS A 202 -4.50 3.32 -23.54
C LYS A 202 -3.49 4.29 -24.13
N ILE A 203 -2.35 4.50 -23.48
CA ILE A 203 -1.25 5.28 -24.04
C ILE A 203 -0.22 4.41 -24.79
N GLY A 204 -0.57 3.14 -25.06
CA GLY A 204 0.22 2.22 -25.87
C GLY A 204 1.42 1.64 -25.14
N ILE A 205 1.38 1.58 -23.80
CA ILE A 205 2.43 0.97 -22.98
C ILE A 205 1.93 -0.40 -22.53
N ASN A 206 2.60 -1.46 -23.00
CA ASN A 206 2.31 -2.79 -22.50
C ASN A 206 2.94 -2.96 -21.11
N MET A 207 2.23 -3.57 -20.17
CA MET A 207 2.79 -3.92 -18.86
C MET A 207 4.08 -4.75 -18.96
N ARG A 208 4.25 -5.54 -20.03
CA ARG A 208 5.51 -6.24 -20.35
C ARG A 208 6.66 -5.27 -20.62
N ASP A 209 6.41 -4.19 -21.36
CA ASP A 209 7.42 -3.16 -21.64
C ASP A 209 7.85 -2.47 -20.34
N ILE A 210 6.94 -2.35 -19.38
CA ILE A 210 7.24 -1.84 -18.04
C ILE A 210 8.11 -2.82 -17.25
N PHE A 211 8.02 -4.12 -17.49
CA PHE A 211 8.96 -5.09 -16.90
C PHE A 211 10.33 -5.07 -17.59
N ASP A 212 10.39 -4.76 -18.88
CA ASP A 212 11.63 -4.65 -19.65
C ASP A 212 12.39 -3.35 -19.38
N LEU A 213 11.68 -2.22 -19.18
CA LEU A 213 12.24 -0.90 -18.89
C LEU A 213 13.15 -0.85 -17.64
N PHE A 214 13.04 -1.81 -16.73
CA PHE A 214 13.77 -1.79 -15.45
C PHE A 214 14.87 -2.84 -15.33
N GLY A 215 15.17 -3.59 -16.39
CA GLY A 215 16.33 -4.49 -16.43
C GLY A 215 16.13 -5.75 -15.58
N ASN A 216 15.93 -6.86 -16.29
CA ASN A 216 15.98 -8.24 -15.82
C ASN A 216 14.72 -8.73 -15.08
N HIS A 217 13.71 -9.08 -15.89
CA HIS A 217 12.50 -9.87 -15.63
C HIS A 217 12.64 -11.00 -14.60
N LYS A 218 13.86 -11.56 -14.44
CA LYS A 218 14.16 -12.62 -13.46
C LYS A 218 13.94 -12.18 -12.01
N LYS A 219 14.29 -10.93 -11.63
CA LYS A 219 14.14 -10.47 -10.23
C LYS A 219 12.71 -10.16 -9.85
N LEU A 220 11.92 -9.60 -10.76
CA LEU A 220 10.52 -9.29 -10.48
C LEU A 220 9.65 -10.55 -10.58
N ASN A 221 9.92 -11.47 -11.50
CA ASN A 221 9.23 -12.76 -11.52
C ASN A 221 9.59 -13.62 -10.29
N LEU A 222 10.84 -13.64 -9.85
CA LEU A 222 11.20 -14.26 -8.56
C LEU A 222 10.47 -13.58 -7.39
N PHE A 223 10.38 -12.25 -7.39
CA PHE A 223 9.65 -11.48 -6.38
C PHE A 223 8.14 -11.77 -6.38
N ILE A 224 7.50 -11.84 -7.55
CA ILE A 224 6.08 -12.18 -7.72
C ILE A 224 5.82 -13.67 -7.41
N GLU A 225 6.75 -14.56 -7.73
CA GLU A 225 6.70 -15.99 -7.40
C GLU A 225 6.85 -16.23 -5.90
N ASP A 226 7.77 -15.54 -5.22
CA ASP A 226 7.96 -15.62 -3.77
C ASP A 226 6.73 -15.08 -3.03
N LEU A 227 6.17 -13.95 -3.52
CA LEU A 227 4.88 -13.39 -3.10
C LEU A 227 3.71 -14.38 -3.22
N LYS A 228 3.60 -15.12 -4.33
CA LYS A 228 2.55 -16.11 -4.55
C LYS A 228 2.73 -17.38 -3.71
N LYS A 229 3.97 -17.68 -3.27
CA LYS A 229 4.30 -18.85 -2.45
C LYS A 229 4.21 -18.58 -0.94
N GLY A 230 3.88 -17.35 -0.52
CA GLY A 230 3.81 -16.97 0.89
C GLY A 230 5.16 -17.12 1.61
N LYS A 231 6.28 -16.93 0.90
CA LYS A 231 7.65 -17.00 1.43
C LYS A 231 8.30 -15.62 1.47
#